data_AF-A0A3D8IC47-F1
#
_entry.id   AF-A0A3D8IC47-F1
#
_cell.length_a   1.000
_cell.length_b   1.000
_cell.length_c   1.000
_cell.angle_alpha   90.00
_cell.angle_beta   90.00
_cell.angle_gamma   90.00
#
_symmetry.space_group_name_H-M   'P 1'
#
loop_
_entity.id
_entity.type
_entity.pdbx_description
1 polymer ?
#
loop_
_entity_poly.entity_id
_entity_poly.type
_entity_poly.pdbx_seq_one_letter_code
_entity_poly.pdbx_strand_id
1 'polypeptide(L)'
;MKIKKVKDNVYILRGKIKEISDYHDIKMLLEKHKNEPNVELHFEIPQAKEVNFYILGYCLKLARKNGFKFHFYIASPYLYDTFVRLGLHQFFEVVNDSMELYL
;
A
#
# COMPACT_ATOMS: atom_id res chain seq x y z
N MET A 1 -8.18 10.01 3.70
CA MET A 1 -7.77 8.70 4.26
C MET A 1 -7.27 8.89 5.68
N LYS A 2 -7.27 7.84 6.54
CA LYS A 2 -6.50 7.83 7.80
C LYS A 2 -5.43 6.74 7.75
N ILE A 3 -4.16 7.10 7.98
CA ILE A 3 -3.05 6.15 8.11
C ILE A 3 -2.82 5.88 9.59
N LYS A 4 -2.96 4.64 10.04
CA LYS A 4 -2.62 4.22 11.40
C LYS A 4 -1.37 3.35 11.37
N LYS A 5 -0.28 3.79 12.00
CA LYS A 5 0.89 2.92 12.26
C LYS A 5 0.52 1.91 13.36
N VAL A 6 0.77 0.63 13.13
CA VAL A 6 0.54 -0.44 14.12
C VAL A 6 1.85 -0.83 14.79
N LYS A 7 2.87 -1.10 13.98
CA LYS A 7 4.25 -1.38 14.38
C LYS A 7 5.19 -0.81 13.31
N ASP A 8 6.49 -1.03 13.46
CA ASP A 8 7.45 -0.56 12.46
C ASP A 8 7.12 -1.11 11.08
N ASN A 9 7.08 -0.19 10.11
CA ASN A 9 6.76 -0.45 8.71
C ASN A 9 5.39 -1.10 8.43
N VAL A 10 4.49 -1.13 9.41
CA VAL A 10 3.16 -1.71 9.27
C VAL A 10 2.08 -0.67 9.51
N TYR A 11 1.22 -0.48 8.51
CA TYR A 11 0.21 0.58 8.47
C TYR A 11 -1.16 0.05 8.06
N ILE A 12 -2.21 0.61 8.67
CA ILE A 12 -3.60 0.40 8.25
C ILE A 12 -4.09 1.67 7.55
N LEU A 13 -4.57 1.52 6.31
CA LEU A 13 -5.13 2.58 5.47
C LEU A 13 -6.66 2.54 5.54
N ARG A 14 -7.25 3.37 6.41
CA ARG A 14 -8.71 3.41 6.64
C ARG A 14 -9.41 4.50 5.82
N GLY A 15 -10.63 4.17 5.38
CA GLY A 15 -11.48 5.07 4.60
C GLY A 15 -11.24 4.96 3.10
N LYS A 16 -11.61 6.02 2.36
CA LYS A 16 -11.35 6.14 0.92
C LYS A 16 -9.86 6.47 0.70
N ILE A 17 -9.26 5.89 -0.34
CA ILE A 17 -7.84 6.07 -0.74
C ILE A 17 -7.80 6.58 -2.19
N LYS A 18 -8.66 7.54 -2.53
CA LYS A 18 -8.90 7.93 -3.93
C LYS A 18 -8.69 9.42 -4.20
N GLU A 19 -8.60 10.23 -3.15
CA GLU A 19 -8.42 11.67 -3.27
C GLU A 19 -6.95 12.03 -3.51
N ILE A 20 -6.69 13.19 -4.11
CA ILE A 20 -5.32 13.67 -4.33
C ILE A 20 -4.57 13.94 -3.02
N SER A 21 -5.30 14.34 -1.97
CA SER A 21 -4.74 14.49 -0.62
C SER A 21 -4.22 13.17 -0.06
N ASP A 22 -4.91 12.06 -0.35
CA ASP A 22 -4.47 10.72 0.07
C ASP A 22 -3.10 10.37 -0.54
N TYR A 23 -2.86 10.78 -1.79
CA TYR A 23 -1.56 10.63 -2.44
C TYR A 23 -0.46 11.42 -1.72
N HIS A 24 -0.75 12.66 -1.32
CA HIS A 24 0.23 13.47 -0.59
C HIS A 24 0.61 12.82 0.75
N ASP A 25 -0.37 12.30 1.50
CA ASP A 25 -0.13 11.63 2.78
C ASP A 25 0.74 10.38 2.62
N ILE A 26 0.40 9.51 1.66
CA ILE A 26 1.21 8.31 1.37
C ILE A 26 2.61 8.68 0.89
N LYS A 27 2.73 9.67 0.00
CA LYS A 27 4.04 10.11 -0.49
C LYS A 27 4.93 10.61 0.65
N MET A 28 4.40 11.42 1.55
CA MET A 28 5.16 11.91 2.72
C MET A 28 5.58 10.77 3.64
N LEU A 29 4.73 9.75 3.81
CA LEU A 29 5.09 8.56 4.56
C LEU A 29 6.28 7.83 3.91
N LEU A 30 6.19 7.54 2.61
CA LEU A 30 7.18 6.75 1.89
C LEU A 30 8.52 7.47 1.72
N GLU A 31 8.53 8.79 1.54
CA GLU A 31 9.78 9.56 1.43
C GLU A 31 10.61 9.51 2.73
N LYS A 32 9.99 9.28 3.90
CA LYS A 32 10.74 9.10 5.16
C LYS A 32 11.65 7.89 5.15
N HIS A 33 11.26 6.85 4.41
CA HIS A 33 11.99 5.58 4.33
C HIS A 33 12.95 5.53 3.13
N LYS A 34 12.93 6.51 2.23
CA LYS A 34 13.56 6.40 0.91
C LYS A 34 15.08 6.20 0.93
N ASN A 35 15.75 6.63 1.99
CA ASN A 35 17.19 6.48 2.16
C ASN A 35 17.57 5.25 3.01
N GLU A 36 16.59 4.51 3.52
CA GLU A 36 16.82 3.29 4.27
C GLU A 36 17.11 2.13 3.30
N PRO A 37 18.09 1.27 3.58
CA PRO A 37 18.30 0.06 2.80
C PRO A 37 17.21 -0.98 3.11
N ASN A 38 16.79 -1.76 2.09
CA ASN A 38 15.88 -2.90 2.24
C ASN A 38 14.52 -2.57 2.88
N VAL A 39 13.90 -1.46 2.46
CA VAL A 39 12.58 -1.06 2.98
C VAL A 39 11.51 -2.07 2.59
N GLU A 40 10.86 -2.63 3.60
CA GLU A 40 9.74 -3.56 3.48
C GLU A 40 8.55 -3.01 4.26
N LEU A 41 7.47 -2.68 3.55
CA LEU A 41 6.28 -2.03 4.12
C LEU A 41 5.03 -2.89 3.96
N HIS A 42 4.25 -3.00 5.02
CA HIS A 42 2.98 -3.71 5.04
C HIS A 42 1.83 -2.71 5.17
N PHE A 43 0.87 -2.81 4.26
CA PHE A 43 -0.33 -2.00 4.21
C PHE A 43 -1.57 -2.88 4.32
N GLU A 44 -2.31 -2.73 5.40
CA GLU A 44 -3.65 -3.28 5.54
C GLU A 44 -4.68 -2.28 5.00
N ILE A 45 -5.56 -2.74 4.11
CA ILE A 45 -6.61 -1.95 3.48
C ILE A 45 -7.96 -2.62 3.79
N PRO A 46 -8.55 -2.34 4.96
CA PRO A 46 -9.71 -3.08 5.45
C PRO A 46 -11.03 -2.70 4.75
N GLN A 47 -11.13 -1.49 4.20
CA GLN A 47 -12.44 -0.93 3.78
C GLN A 47 -12.45 -0.27 2.40
N ALA A 48 -11.28 0.07 1.85
CA ALA A 48 -11.24 0.81 0.60
C ALA A 48 -11.68 -0.08 -0.58
N LYS A 49 -12.52 0.47 -1.46
CA LYS A 49 -12.94 -0.19 -2.70
C LYS A 49 -12.10 0.21 -3.91
N GLU A 50 -11.34 1.29 -3.78
CA GLU A 50 -10.55 1.90 -4.84
C GLU A 50 -9.31 2.57 -4.24
N VAL A 51 -8.24 2.61 -5.03
CA VAL A 51 -6.99 3.30 -4.71
C VAL A 51 -6.64 4.23 -5.86
N ASN A 52 -6.19 5.44 -5.55
CA ASN A 52 -5.77 6.43 -6.53
C ASN A 52 -4.55 5.90 -7.33
N PHE A 53 -4.59 5.99 -8.65
CA PHE A 53 -3.49 5.55 -9.51
C PHE A 53 -2.16 6.28 -9.25
N TYR A 54 -2.18 7.53 -8.78
CA TYR A 54 -0.95 8.23 -8.39
C TYR A 54 -0.24 7.55 -7.21
N ILE A 55 -0.99 6.96 -6.27
CA ILE A 55 -0.43 6.19 -5.16
C ILE A 55 0.24 4.93 -5.70
N LEU A 56 -0.48 4.16 -6.53
CA LEU A 56 0.04 2.93 -7.12
C LEU A 56 1.27 3.18 -7.99
N GLY A 57 1.23 4.20 -8.84
CA GLY A 57 2.35 4.60 -9.70
C GLY A 57 3.57 5.04 -8.89
N TYR A 58 3.37 5.70 -7.76
CA TYR A 58 4.47 6.09 -6.89
C TYR A 58 5.07 4.91 -6.12
N CYS A 59 4.25 3.97 -5.62
CA CYS A 59 4.74 2.71 -5.05
C CYS A 59 5.54 1.90 -6.10
N LEU A 60 5.04 1.79 -7.35
CA LEU A 60 5.75 1.14 -8.45
C LEU A 60 7.11 1.80 -8.72
N LYS A 61 7.17 3.13 -8.70
CA LYS A 61 8.43 3.87 -8.86
C LYS A 61 9.43 3.48 -7.78
N LEU A 62 9.02 3.43 -6.52
CA LEU A 62 9.90 3.09 -5.40
C LEU A 62 10.31 1.61 -5.41
N ALA A 63 9.41 0.70 -5.74
CA ALA A 63 9.74 -0.72 -5.88
C ALA A 63 10.83 -0.93 -6.94
N ARG A 64 10.70 -0.26 -8.09
CA ARG A 64 11.67 -0.39 -9.20
C ARG A 64 12.97 0.37 -9.00
N LYS A 65 12.95 1.57 -8.43
CA LYS A 65 14.14 2.44 -8.34
C LYS A 65 14.87 2.35 -7.01
N ASN A 66 14.14 2.06 -5.93
CA ASN A 66 14.66 2.09 -4.56
C ASN A 66 14.64 0.70 -3.91
N GLY A 67 14.14 -0.33 -4.60
CA GLY A 67 14.09 -1.70 -4.08
C GLY A 67 13.09 -1.89 -2.94
N PHE A 68 12.10 -1.00 -2.81
CA PHE A 68 11.05 -1.14 -1.80
C PHE A 68 10.25 -2.42 -2.05
N LYS A 69 9.98 -3.16 -0.98
CA LYS A 69 9.03 -4.27 -0.98
C LYS A 69 7.72 -3.81 -0.35
N PHE A 70 6.62 -4.07 -1.04
CA PHE A 70 5.29 -3.69 -0.60
C PHE A 70 4.43 -4.94 -0.44
N HIS A 71 3.80 -5.05 0.73
CA HIS A 71 2.83 -6.10 1.06
C HIS A 71 1.47 -5.44 1.28
N PHE A 72 0.50 -5.73 0.43
CA PHE A 72 -0.86 -5.20 0.50
C PHE A 72 -1.84 -6.28 0.96
N TYR A 73 -2.41 -6.12 2.14
CA TYR A 73 -3.48 -6.97 2.69
C TYR A 73 -4.80 -6.27 2.43
N ILE A 74 -5.57 -6.75 1.45
CA ILE A 74 -6.75 -6.08 0.92
C ILE A 74 -7.98 -6.89 1.26
N ALA A 75 -8.80 -6.41 2.20
CA ALA A 75 -10.01 -7.12 2.62
C ALA A 75 -11.17 -6.98 1.61
N SER A 76 -11.11 -6.00 0.69
CA SER A 76 -12.13 -5.83 -0.35
C SER A 76 -11.79 -6.68 -1.57
N PRO A 77 -12.61 -7.71 -1.93
CA PRO A 77 -12.33 -8.55 -3.11
C PRO A 77 -12.29 -7.75 -4.40
N TYR A 78 -13.14 -6.73 -4.52
CA TYR A 78 -13.17 -5.85 -5.69
C TYR A 78 -11.87 -5.05 -5.89
N LEU A 79 -11.30 -4.55 -4.79
CA LEU A 79 -10.02 -3.84 -4.85
C LEU A 79 -8.87 -4.81 -5.12
N TYR A 80 -8.88 -5.99 -4.48
CA TYR A 80 -7.92 -7.05 -4.76
C TYR A 80 -7.93 -7.43 -6.25
N ASP A 81 -9.10 -7.70 -6.82
CA ASP A 81 -9.24 -8.01 -8.25
C ASP A 81 -8.73 -6.88 -9.13
N THR A 82 -8.87 -5.62 -8.69
CA THR A 82 -8.30 -4.48 -9.40
C THR A 82 -6.77 -4.53 -9.41
N PHE A 83 -6.12 -4.87 -8.29
CA PHE A 83 -4.67 -5.07 -8.25
C PHE A 83 -4.23 -6.20 -9.17
N VAL A 84 -4.96 -7.32 -9.17
CA VAL A 84 -4.66 -8.48 -10.02
C VAL A 84 -4.81 -8.12 -11.50
N ARG A 85 -5.94 -7.54 -11.91
CA ARG A 85 -6.22 -7.14 -13.30
C ARG A 85 -5.22 -6.13 -13.86
N LEU A 86 -4.71 -5.25 -13.01
CA LEU A 86 -3.68 -4.26 -13.38
C LEU A 86 -2.26 -4.85 -13.41
N GLY A 87 -2.09 -6.14 -13.10
CA GLY A 87 -0.79 -6.80 -13.06
C GLY A 87 0.09 -6.39 -11.87
N LEU A 88 -0.47 -5.72 -10.85
CA LEU A 88 0.31 -5.16 -9.74
C LEU A 88 0.93 -6.24 -8.84
N HIS A 89 0.35 -7.45 -8.83
CA HIS A 89 0.90 -8.63 -8.17
C HIS A 89 2.28 -9.06 -8.71
N GLN A 90 2.70 -8.55 -9.87
CA GLN A 90 4.05 -8.79 -10.41
C GLN A 90 5.11 -7.90 -9.75
N PHE A 91 4.69 -6.83 -9.07
CA PHE A 91 5.57 -5.84 -8.46
C PHE A 91 5.43 -5.79 -6.93
N PHE A 92 4.27 -6.20 -6.41
CA PHE A 92 3.93 -6.17 -5.00
C PHE A 92 3.45 -7.54 -4.55
N GLU A 93 3.62 -7.84 -3.26
CA GLU A 93 2.89 -8.94 -2.63
C GLU A 93 1.48 -8.46 -2.30
N VAL A 94 0.47 -9.16 -2.82
CA VAL A 94 -0.95 -8.76 -2.66
C VAL A 94 -1.72 -9.96 -2.14
N VAL A 95 -2.37 -9.79 -0.99
CA VAL A 95 -3.11 -10.83 -0.28
C VAL A 95 -4.56 -10.38 -0.12
N ASN A 96 -5.52 -11.22 -0.49
CA ASN A 96 -6.95 -10.98 -0.25
C ASN A 96 -7.36 -11.51 1.13
N ASP A 97 -6.80 -10.91 2.18
CA ASP A 97 -7.07 -11.28 3.55
C ASP A 97 -6.81 -10.09 4.49
N SER A 98 -7.21 -10.24 5.74
CA SER A 98 -6.82 -9.38 6.84
C SER A 98 -5.38 -9.66 7.28
N MET A 99 -4.70 -8.62 7.76
CA MET A 99 -3.41 -8.78 8.42
C MET A 99 -3.55 -9.33 9.85
N GLU A 100 -4.77 -9.58 10.35
CA GLU A 100 -5.03 -10.20 11.66
C GLU A 100 -4.37 -11.57 11.85
N LEU A 101 -3.96 -12.25 10.78
CA LEU A 101 -3.14 -13.47 10.85
C LEU A 101 -1.65 -13.20 11.20
N TYR A 102 -1.19 -11.94 11.17
CA TYR A 102 0.21 -11.50 11.32
C TYR A 102 0.41 -10.38 12.37
N LEU A 103 -0.63 -10.07 13.14
CA LEU A 103 -0.65 -9.12 14.26
C LEU A 103 -0.73 -9.85 15.59
#